data_AF-A0A9P9I6I9-F1
#
_entry.id   AF-A0A9P9I6I9-F1
#
_cell.length_a   1.000
_cell.length_b   1.000
_cell.length_c   1.000
_cell.angle_alpha   90.00
_cell.angle_beta   90.00
_cell.angle_gamma   90.00
#
_symmetry.space_group_name_H-M   'P 1'
#
loop_
_entity.id
_entity.type
_entity.pdbx_description
1 polymer ?
#
loop_
_entity_poly.entity_id
_entity_poly.type
_entity_poly.pdbx_seq_one_letter_code
_entity_poly.pdbx_strand_id
1 'polypeptide(L)'
;MKLSNLVAAIVAVAPGAFARNCRKDYYYCGKTLLDIGDYIPQIHQALNDYGCDNPSGSNMRNTLFYCLGGPDGDIAADKICKECQDNGHGDDDTCGVSGGTCGNRLGRLGHHRGQRIEVPI
;
A
#
# COMPACT_ATOMS: atom_id res chain seq x y z
N MET A 1 39.62 51.62 -14.40
CA MET A 1 38.48 50.80 -14.88
C MET A 1 38.34 49.63 -13.91
N LYS A 2 37.18 49.45 -13.27
CA LYS A 2 36.96 48.42 -12.23
C LYS A 2 35.80 47.55 -12.73
N LEU A 3 36.10 46.35 -13.22
CA LEU A 3 35.09 45.40 -13.66
C LEU A 3 34.61 44.61 -12.44
N SER A 4 33.39 44.89 -11.99
CA SER A 4 32.72 44.09 -10.98
C SER A 4 32.10 42.85 -11.64
N ASN A 5 32.65 41.68 -11.37
CA ASN A 5 32.10 40.39 -11.79
C ASN A 5 30.84 40.08 -10.96
N LEU A 6 29.67 40.15 -11.60
CA LEU A 6 28.42 39.68 -11.03
C LEU A 6 28.29 38.18 -11.32
N VAL A 7 28.59 37.33 -10.33
CA VAL A 7 28.37 35.88 -10.44
C VAL A 7 26.91 35.60 -10.09
N ALA A 8 26.08 35.33 -11.09
CA ALA A 8 24.70 34.88 -10.89
C ALA A 8 24.71 33.38 -10.54
N ALA A 9 24.37 33.03 -9.30
CA ALA A 9 24.20 31.65 -8.88
C ALA A 9 22.83 31.12 -9.35
N ILE A 10 22.82 30.20 -10.29
CA ILE A 10 21.61 29.47 -10.70
C ILE A 10 21.41 28.33 -9.70
N VAL A 11 20.42 28.47 -8.81
CA VAL A 11 20.01 27.39 -7.91
C VAL A 11 19.13 26.43 -8.71
N ALA A 12 19.67 25.26 -9.06
CA ALA A 12 18.92 24.18 -9.66
C ALA A 12 18.04 23.52 -8.58
N VAL A 13 16.73 23.77 -8.63
CA VAL A 13 15.77 23.02 -7.82
C VAL A 13 15.54 21.68 -8.51
N ALA A 14 16.13 20.61 -7.97
CA ALA A 14 15.84 19.26 -8.44
C ALA A 14 14.39 18.90 -8.03
N PRO A 15 13.55 18.37 -8.93
CA PRO A 15 12.25 17.87 -8.55
C PRO A 15 12.41 16.67 -7.60
N GLY A 16 11.93 16.81 -6.37
CA GLY A 16 11.83 15.69 -5.43
C GLY A 16 10.65 14.79 -5.82
N ALA A 17 10.88 13.49 -5.92
CA ALA A 17 9.80 12.51 -5.96
C ALA A 17 9.25 12.37 -4.54
N PHE A 18 8.14 13.04 -4.24
CA PHE A 18 7.40 12.79 -3.01
C PHE A 18 6.58 11.52 -3.21
N ALA A 19 6.81 10.51 -2.36
CA ALA A 19 5.90 9.38 -2.24
C ALA A 19 4.49 9.91 -1.92
N ARG A 20 3.47 9.35 -2.57
CA ARG A 20 2.08 9.74 -2.35
C ARG A 20 1.46 8.77 -1.36
N ASN A 21 0.76 9.31 -0.36
CA ASN A 21 -0.03 8.48 0.54
C ASN A 21 -1.29 7.97 -0.18
N CYS A 22 -1.73 6.78 0.22
CA CYS A 22 -3.04 6.26 -0.15
C CYS A 22 -4.14 7.22 0.30
N ARG A 23 -5.24 7.26 -0.46
CA ARG A 23 -6.41 8.06 -0.07
C ARG A 23 -7.18 7.30 1.00
N LYS A 24 -7.46 7.98 2.10
CA LYS A 24 -8.26 7.43 3.21
C LYS A 24 -9.58 6.83 2.71
N ASP A 25 -9.95 5.69 3.27
CA ASP A 25 -11.18 4.94 3.03
C ASP A 25 -11.31 4.36 1.61
N TYR A 26 -10.18 4.16 0.92
CA TYR A 26 -10.08 3.44 -0.35
C TYR A 26 -9.37 2.10 -0.21
N TYR A 27 -9.70 1.20 -1.11
CA TYR A 27 -9.02 -0.08 -1.28
C TYR A 27 -7.94 0.00 -2.36
N TYR A 28 -6.77 -0.57 -2.05
CA TYR A 28 -5.63 -0.63 -2.95
C TYR A 28 -5.06 -2.04 -3.00
N CYS A 29 -4.75 -2.51 -4.20
CA CYS A 29 -3.84 -3.64 -4.35
C CYS A 29 -2.46 -3.24 -3.84
N GLY A 30 -1.74 -4.17 -3.24
CA GLY A 30 -0.37 -3.88 -2.80
C GLY A 30 0.54 -3.45 -3.95
N LYS A 31 0.33 -3.94 -5.18
CA LYS A 31 1.03 -3.41 -6.38
C LYS A 31 0.78 -1.91 -6.59
N THR A 32 -0.46 -1.45 -6.44
CA THR A 32 -0.86 -0.05 -6.60
C THR A 32 -0.22 0.82 -5.53
N LEU A 33 -0.19 0.34 -4.27
CA LEU A 33 0.51 1.02 -3.17
C LEU A 33 2.01 1.19 -3.45
N LEU A 34 2.67 0.13 -3.95
CA LEU A 34 4.09 0.16 -4.32
C LEU A 34 4.40 1.08 -5.50
N ASP A 35 3.41 1.32 -6.37
CA ASP A 35 3.56 2.23 -7.51
C ASP A 35 3.41 3.71 -7.11
N ILE A 36 2.69 4.01 -6.01
CA ILE A 36 2.47 5.39 -5.55
C ILE A 36 3.43 5.84 -4.44
N GLY A 37 4.06 4.92 -3.70
CA GLY A 37 4.96 5.26 -2.59
C GLY A 37 5.76 4.10 -2.01
N ASP A 38 6.56 4.40 -0.99
CA ASP A 38 7.33 3.40 -0.24
C ASP A 38 6.46 2.71 0.81
N TYR A 39 5.62 1.80 0.33
CA TYR A 39 4.66 1.05 1.14
C TYR A 39 5.19 -0.30 1.63
N ILE A 40 6.44 -0.65 1.31
CA ILE A 40 7.03 -1.96 1.65
C ILE A 40 6.93 -2.25 3.16
N PRO A 41 7.33 -1.34 4.07
CA PRO A 41 7.26 -1.60 5.51
C PRO A 41 5.83 -1.80 6.01
N GLN A 42 4.90 -0.95 5.57
CA GLN A 42 3.49 -1.01 5.98
C GLN A 42 2.81 -2.28 5.46
N ILE A 43 3.11 -2.69 4.22
CA ILE A 43 2.60 -3.94 3.64
C ILE A 43 3.09 -5.14 4.43
N HIS A 44 4.38 -5.18 4.79
CA HIS A 44 4.92 -6.25 5.62
C HIS A 44 4.22 -6.34 6.97
N GLN A 45 4.07 -5.21 7.66
CA GLN A 45 3.42 -5.15 8.95
C GLN A 45 1.95 -5.55 8.86
N ALA A 46 1.20 -5.00 7.91
CA ALA A 46 -0.22 -5.31 7.73
C ALA A 46 -0.47 -6.78 7.38
N LEU A 47 0.42 -7.41 6.60
CA LEU A 47 0.35 -8.85 6.33
C LEU A 47 0.68 -9.67 7.58
N ASN A 48 1.71 -9.28 8.33
CA ASN A 48 2.04 -9.94 9.60
C ASN A 48 0.87 -9.89 10.59
N ASP A 49 0.24 -8.72 10.75
CA ASP A 49 -0.94 -8.53 11.61
C ASP A 49 -2.16 -9.33 11.13
N TYR A 50 -2.25 -9.58 9.82
CA TYR A 50 -3.24 -10.47 9.21
C TYR A 50 -2.94 -11.98 9.42
N GLY A 51 -1.82 -12.32 10.07
CA GLY A 51 -1.37 -13.71 10.29
C GLY A 51 -0.57 -14.30 9.13
N CYS A 52 -0.03 -13.45 8.26
CA CYS A 52 0.81 -13.84 7.13
C CYS A 52 2.29 -13.71 7.49
N ASP A 53 2.81 -14.66 8.28
CA ASP A 53 4.22 -14.70 8.63
C ASP A 53 5.07 -15.01 7.38
N ASN A 54 6.07 -14.18 7.07
CA ASN A 54 6.89 -14.26 5.84
C ASN A 54 6.07 -14.19 4.52
N PRO A 55 5.45 -13.04 4.21
CA PRO A 55 4.76 -12.85 2.94
C PRO A 55 5.73 -12.98 1.76
N SER A 56 5.34 -13.73 0.72
CA SER A 56 6.05 -13.71 -0.56
C SER A 56 5.80 -12.39 -1.30
N GLY A 57 6.66 -12.06 -2.27
CA GLY A 57 6.42 -10.89 -3.14
C GLY A 57 5.07 -10.93 -3.87
N SER A 58 4.53 -12.13 -4.14
CA SER A 58 3.18 -12.28 -4.67
C SER A 58 2.10 -11.92 -3.63
N ASN A 59 2.28 -12.33 -2.37
CA ASN A 59 1.37 -11.93 -1.29
C ASN A 59 1.36 -10.41 -1.14
N MET A 60 2.54 -9.78 -1.16
CA MET A 60 2.66 -8.32 -1.07
C MET A 60 1.94 -7.61 -2.21
N ARG A 61 2.11 -8.05 -3.45
CA ARG A 61 1.54 -7.37 -4.63
C ARG A 61 0.05 -7.62 -4.83
N ASN A 62 -0.42 -8.82 -4.49
CA ASN A 62 -1.79 -9.26 -4.78
C ASN A 62 -2.73 -9.19 -3.57
N THR A 63 -2.29 -8.72 -2.41
CA THR A 63 -3.21 -8.48 -1.30
C THR A 63 -3.96 -7.17 -1.52
N LEU A 64 -5.26 -7.19 -1.22
CA LEU A 64 -6.09 -6.00 -1.14
C LEU A 64 -5.96 -5.41 0.26
N PHE A 65 -5.63 -4.11 0.31
CA PHE A 65 -5.46 -3.35 1.54
C PHE A 65 -6.50 -2.25 1.61
N TYR A 66 -6.99 -1.98 2.82
CA TYR A 66 -7.81 -0.82 3.13
C TYR A 66 -6.93 0.31 3.66
N CYS A 67 -7.04 1.51 3.07
CA CYS A 67 -6.31 2.69 3.52
C CYS A 67 -7.01 3.35 4.72
N LEU A 68 -6.38 3.29 5.89
CA LEU A 68 -6.86 3.94 7.11
C LEU A 68 -6.64 5.46 7.06
N GLY A 69 -5.64 5.91 6.29
CA GLY A 69 -5.20 7.31 6.20
C GLY A 69 -4.03 7.59 7.14
N GLY A 70 -3.88 8.84 7.61
CA GLY A 70 -2.78 9.22 8.51
C GLY A 70 -1.59 9.87 7.78
N PRO A 71 -0.57 10.32 8.52
CA PRO A 71 0.54 11.12 8.00
C PRO A 71 1.40 10.36 6.97
N ASP A 72 1.49 9.03 7.11
CA ASP A 72 2.25 8.14 6.22
C ASP A 72 1.34 7.16 5.45
N GLY A 73 0.01 7.38 5.52
CA GLY A 73 -1.00 6.56 4.86
C GLY A 73 -1.04 5.12 5.37
N ASP A 74 -1.40 4.92 6.62
CA ASP A 74 -1.56 3.61 7.26
C ASP A 74 -2.57 2.73 6.51
N ILE A 75 -2.28 1.42 6.48
CA ILE A 75 -3.07 0.41 5.77
C ILE A 75 -3.35 -0.79 6.66
N ALA A 76 -4.46 -1.47 6.37
CA ALA A 76 -4.79 -2.78 6.93
C ALA A 76 -4.99 -3.78 5.79
N ALA A 77 -4.51 -5.01 5.94
CA ALA A 77 -4.80 -6.06 4.97
C ALA A 77 -6.28 -6.48 5.08
N ASP A 78 -7.00 -6.40 3.97
CA ASP A 78 -8.40 -6.88 3.88
C ASP A 78 -8.44 -8.33 3.41
N LYS A 79 -7.69 -8.65 2.34
CA LYS A 79 -7.80 -9.95 1.70
C LYS A 79 -6.59 -10.33 0.85
N ILE A 80 -6.10 -11.55 1.02
CA ILE A 80 -5.06 -12.11 0.14
C ILE A 80 -5.71 -12.66 -1.14
N CYS A 81 -5.39 -12.05 -2.28
CA CYS A 81 -5.88 -12.47 -3.58
C CYS A 81 -4.83 -13.32 -4.31
N LYS A 82 -5.31 -14.18 -5.21
CA LYS A 82 -4.43 -14.76 -6.25
C LYS A 82 -4.09 -13.71 -7.29
N GLU A 83 -5.08 -12.86 -7.60
CA GLU A 83 -4.97 -11.75 -8.52
C GLU A 83 -5.75 -10.57 -7.96
N CYS A 84 -5.07 -9.44 -7.88
CA CYS A 84 -5.67 -8.17 -7.48
C CYS A 84 -5.69 -7.23 -8.68
N GLN A 85 -6.85 -6.66 -8.95
CA GLN A 85 -7.13 -5.79 -10.09
C GLN A 85 -7.04 -4.33 -9.66
N ASP A 86 -6.18 -3.58 -10.34
CA ASP A 86 -6.14 -2.12 -10.24
C ASP A 86 -7.25 -1.57 -11.14
N ASN A 87 -8.18 -0.81 -10.55
CA ASN A 87 -9.32 -0.25 -11.27
C ASN A 87 -9.08 1.17 -11.80
N GLY A 88 -7.90 1.72 -11.55
CA GLY A 88 -7.48 3.01 -12.06
C GLY A 88 -7.58 4.15 -11.05
N HIS A 89 -7.14 5.32 -11.49
CA HIS A 89 -7.02 6.47 -10.61
C HIS A 89 -8.39 6.96 -10.12
N GLY A 90 -8.58 6.93 -8.81
CA GLY A 90 -9.78 7.48 -8.18
C GLY A 90 -10.80 6.41 -7.79
N ASP A 91 -10.58 5.16 -8.19
CA ASP A 91 -11.47 4.03 -7.93
C ASP A 91 -10.86 3.06 -6.92
N ASP A 92 -11.71 2.26 -6.28
CA ASP A 92 -11.27 1.18 -5.39
C ASP A 92 -10.75 0.00 -6.20
N ASP A 93 -9.59 -0.51 -5.82
CA ASP A 93 -9.06 -1.76 -6.35
C ASP A 93 -9.89 -2.95 -5.88
N THR A 94 -9.82 -4.06 -6.61
CA THR A 94 -10.65 -5.23 -6.33
C THR A 94 -9.90 -6.55 -6.33
N CYS A 95 -10.36 -7.44 -5.45
CA CYS A 95 -9.88 -8.81 -5.39
C CYS A 95 -10.65 -9.69 -6.39
N GLY A 96 -10.07 -9.93 -7.57
CA GLY A 96 -10.74 -10.70 -8.63
C GLY A 96 -10.92 -12.19 -8.27
N VAL A 97 -9.85 -12.84 -7.77
CA VAL A 97 -9.91 -14.21 -7.26
C VAL A 97 -9.35 -14.27 -5.85
N SER A 98 -10.24 -14.44 -4.87
CA SER A 98 -9.87 -14.63 -3.47
C SER A 98 -9.27 -16.02 -3.23
N GLY A 99 -8.39 -16.15 -2.24
CA GLY A 99 -7.79 -17.43 -1.85
C GLY A 99 -6.31 -17.58 -2.22
N GLY A 100 -5.57 -16.46 -2.19
CA GLY A 100 -4.12 -16.56 -2.08
C GLY A 100 -3.76 -17.12 -0.69
N THR A 101 -2.74 -17.98 -0.62
CA THR A 101 -2.25 -18.50 0.65
C THR A 101 -1.06 -17.67 1.10
N CYS A 102 -1.09 -17.20 2.35
CA CYS A 102 0.16 -16.87 3.00
C CYS A 102 0.83 -18.13 3.53
N GLY A 103 2.16 -18.16 3.50
CA GLY A 103 2.97 -19.27 3.96
C GLY A 103 2.92 -19.47 5.47
N ASN A 104 1.78 -19.90 6.02
CA ASN A 104 1.80 -20.75 7.20
C ASN A 104 0.76 -21.87 7.09
N ARG A 105 1.27 -23.10 7.25
CA ARG A 105 0.57 -24.37 7.01
C ARG A 105 -0.31 -24.77 8.21
N LEU A 106 -0.88 -23.80 8.94
CA LEU A 106 -1.83 -24.01 10.03
C LEU A 106 -2.95 -22.98 9.91
N GLY A 107 -4.10 -23.36 9.36
CA GLY A 107 -5.26 -22.47 9.29
C GLY A 107 -6.21 -22.68 8.13
N ARG A 108 -6.47 -23.94 7.76
CA ARG A 108 -7.63 -24.28 6.92
C ARG A 108 -8.91 -24.09 7.74
N LEU A 109 -9.28 -22.86 8.11
CA LEU A 109 -10.55 -22.47 8.73
C LEU A 109 -10.66 -20.94 8.64
N GLY A 110 -11.62 -20.43 7.85
CA GLY A 110 -11.89 -18.99 7.83
C GLY A 110 -12.35 -18.47 6.48
N HIS A 111 -13.45 -19.00 5.95
CA HIS A 111 -14.22 -18.31 4.93
C HIS A 111 -14.90 -17.10 5.59
N HIS A 112 -14.15 -16.01 5.82
CA HIS A 112 -14.69 -14.79 6.40
C HIS A 112 -15.47 -14.03 5.33
N ARG A 113 -16.76 -14.38 5.23
CA ARG A 113 -17.79 -13.43 4.77
C ARG A 113 -17.81 -12.25 5.74
N GLY A 114 -17.51 -11.07 5.20
CA GLY A 114 -17.71 -9.73 5.74
C GLY A 114 -18.15 -9.60 7.20
N GLN A 115 -17.18 -9.47 8.12
CA GLN A 115 -17.46 -8.90 9.44
C GLN A 115 -16.93 -7.48 9.48
N ARG A 116 -17.87 -6.55 9.38
CA ARG A 116 -17.72 -5.12 9.68
C ARG A 116 -17.02 -4.99 11.04
N ILE A 117 -15.86 -4.35 11.07
CA ILE A 117 -15.17 -4.03 12.31
C ILE A 117 -16.05 -3.02 13.05
N GLU A 118 -16.76 -3.48 14.09
CA GLU A 118 -17.38 -2.60 15.07
C GLU A 118 -16.29 -2.14 16.04
N VAL A 119 -15.94 -0.86 15.95
CA VAL A 119 -15.02 -0.20 16.90
C VAL A 119 -15.81 0.04 18.19
N PRO A 120 -15.39 -0.51 19.35
CA PRO A 120 -16.02 -0.17 20.62
C PRO A 120 -15.67 1.29 20.99
N ILE A 121 -16.72 2.02 21.38
CA ILE A 121 -16.68 3.39 21.94
C ILE A 121 -16.04 3.40 23.32
#